data_AF-A0A135IDD8-F1
#
_entry.id   AF-A0A135IDD8-F1
#
_cell.length_a   1.000
_cell.length_b   1.000
_cell.length_c   1.000
_cell.angle_alpha   90.00
_cell.angle_beta   90.00
_cell.angle_gamma   90.00
#
_symmetry.space_group_name_H-M   'P 1'
#
loop_
_entity.id
_entity.type
_entity.pdbx_description
1 polymer ?
#
loop_
_entity_poly.entity_id
_entity_poly.type
_entity_poly.pdbx_seq_one_letter_code
_entity_poly.pdbx_strand_id
1 'polypeptide(L)'
;MGKSPTESQNYAELNKPLALIILVLGISFCVLNIRLILSGEEHGVLLTVMYAVMAAVALFVTVFWVYDSYRTKVTDSYVAKGSALIHWQDVTEMKPSEFSVVIKSATDSVVINYYAYANPESLIAKVEELGRKSQVSA
;
A
#
# COMPACT_ATOMS: atom_id res chain seq x y z
N MET A 1 30.65 -4.69 -18.60
CA MET A 1 30.20 -3.29 -18.42
C MET A 1 28.89 -3.34 -17.65
N GLY A 2 28.96 -3.20 -16.32
CA GLY A 2 27.77 -3.23 -15.46
C GLY A 2 26.95 -1.96 -15.70
N LYS A 3 25.70 -2.10 -16.13
CA LYS A 3 24.77 -0.97 -16.15
C LYS A 3 24.63 -0.48 -14.70
N SER A 4 25.00 0.78 -14.47
CA SER A 4 24.67 1.50 -13.25
C SER A 4 23.14 1.42 -13.04
N PRO A 5 22.67 1.21 -11.79
CA PRO A 5 21.24 1.19 -11.49
C PRO A 5 20.66 2.56 -11.81
N THR A 6 19.89 2.65 -12.89
CA THR A 6 19.18 3.88 -13.26
C THR A 6 18.06 4.12 -12.25
N GLU A 7 17.97 5.35 -11.73
CA GLU A 7 16.89 5.91 -10.88
C GLU A 7 15.46 5.69 -11.44
N SER A 8 15.33 5.12 -12.64
CA SER A 8 14.08 4.84 -13.33
C SER A 8 13.41 3.50 -12.98
N GLN A 9 14.02 2.63 -12.17
CA GLN A 9 13.40 1.35 -11.80
C GLN A 9 12.66 1.44 -10.47
N ASN A 10 11.33 1.39 -10.51
CA ASN A 10 10.49 1.18 -9.33
C ASN A 10 10.15 -0.31 -9.20
N TYR A 11 10.66 -0.95 -8.15
CA TYR A 11 10.39 -2.36 -7.83
C TYR A 11 8.99 -2.57 -7.23
N ALA A 12 8.37 -1.52 -6.66
CA ALA A 12 7.02 -1.54 -6.13
C ALA A 12 5.98 -1.28 -7.24
N GLU A 13 5.95 -2.13 -8.27
CA GLU A 13 4.93 -2.03 -9.33
C GLU A 13 3.59 -2.59 -8.84
N LEU A 14 2.55 -1.75 -8.79
CA LEU A 14 1.23 -2.14 -8.31
C LEU A 14 0.64 -3.30 -9.13
N ASN A 15 0.05 -4.28 -8.45
CA ASN A 15 -0.76 -5.32 -9.11
C ASN A 15 -2.08 -4.69 -9.60
N LYS A 16 -2.07 -4.14 -10.82
CA LYS A 16 -3.24 -3.44 -11.40
C LYS A 16 -4.51 -4.31 -11.42
N PRO A 17 -4.46 -5.61 -11.82
CA PRO A 17 -5.63 -6.49 -11.71
C PRO A 17 -6.18 -6.60 -10.29
N LEU A 18 -5.32 -6.82 -9.29
CA LEU A 18 -5.75 -6.93 -7.90
C LEU A 18 -6.34 -5.61 -7.38
N ALA A 19 -5.68 -4.49 -7.69
CA ALA A 19 -6.17 -3.16 -7.32
C ALA A 19 -7.54 -2.87 -7.94
N LEU A 20 -7.76 -3.27 -9.20
CA LEU A 20 -9.07 -3.16 -9.85
C LEU A 20 -10.12 -4.04 -9.17
N ILE A 21 -9.79 -5.29 -8.83
CA ILE A 21 -10.69 -6.20 -8.10
C ILE A 21 -11.09 -5.60 -6.76
N ILE A 22 -10.13 -5.11 -5.98
CA ILE A 22 -10.37 -4.46 -4.68
C ILE A 22 -11.26 -3.22 -4.85
N LEU A 23 -11.03 -2.42 -5.90
CA LEU A 23 -11.85 -1.26 -6.24
C LEU A 23 -13.30 -1.65 -6.56
N VAL A 24 -13.48 -2.65 -7.44
CA VAL A 24 -14.80 -3.13 -7.85
C VAL A 24 -15.56 -3.73 -6.66
N LEU A 25 -14.89 -4.52 -5.81
CA LEU A 25 -15.50 -5.10 -4.61
C LEU A 25 -15.94 -4.01 -3.62
N GLY A 26 -15.09 -3.02 -3.35
CA GLY A 26 -15.43 -1.90 -2.46
C GLY A 26 -16.60 -1.06 -2.98
N ILE A 27 -16.61 -0.74 -4.28
CA ILE A 27 -17.72 -0.02 -4.93
C ILE A 27 -18.99 -0.87 -4.90
N SER A 28 -18.91 -2.16 -5.21
CA SER A 28 -20.06 -3.07 -5.19
C SER A 28 -20.67 -3.15 -3.79
N PHE A 29 -19.84 -3.28 -2.76
CA PHE A 29 -20.29 -3.28 -1.36
C PHE A 29 -20.94 -1.95 -0.96
N CYS A 30 -20.37 -0.82 -1.39
CA CYS A 30 -20.98 0.49 -1.19
C CYS A 30 -22.35 0.59 -1.86
N VAL A 31 -22.47 0.16 -3.12
CA VAL A 31 -23.74 0.19 -3.87
C VAL A 31 -24.78 -0.70 -3.21
N LEU A 32 -24.41 -1.88 -2.70
CA LEU A 32 -25.32 -2.77 -1.97
C LEU A 32 -25.84 -2.12 -0.69
N ASN A 33 -24.99 -1.47 0.09
CA ASN A 33 -25.42 -0.79 1.32
C ASN A 33 -26.34 0.42 1.01
N ILE A 34 -26.05 1.18 -0.05
CA ILE A 34 -26.94 2.26 -0.50
C ILE A 34 -28.28 1.70 -0.99
N ARG A 35 -28.27 0.59 -1.73
CA ARG A 35 -29.49 -0.10 -2.18
C ARG A 35 -30.36 -0.53 -1.00
N LEU A 36 -29.77 -1.06 0.07
CA LEU A 36 -30.51 -1.41 1.29
C LEU A 36 -31.14 -0.19 1.95
N ILE A 37 -30.47 0.96 1.96
CA ILE A 37 -31.08 2.21 2.47
C ILE A 37 -32.28 2.64 1.60
N LEU A 38 -32.21 2.42 0.29
CA LEU A 38 -33.20 2.90 -0.69
C LEU A 38 -34.32 1.89 -1.01
N SER A 39 -34.25 0.64 -0.53
CA SER A 39 -35.18 -0.44 -0.91
C SER A 39 -36.60 -0.30 -0.37
N GLY A 40 -36.91 0.77 0.38
CA GLY A 40 -38.27 1.08 0.81
C GLY A 40 -38.83 0.13 1.89
N GLU A 41 -38.03 -0.83 2.36
CA GLU A 41 -38.30 -1.51 3.62
C GLU A 41 -38.16 -0.50 4.76
N GLU A 42 -39.09 -0.50 5.72
CA GLU A 42 -39.00 0.36 6.91
C GLU A 42 -37.80 -0.08 7.76
N HIS A 43 -36.61 0.37 7.38
CA HIS A 43 -35.43 0.28 8.22
C HIS A 43 -35.53 1.35 9.30
N GLY A 44 -35.40 0.95 10.56
CA GLY A 44 -35.27 1.90 11.65
C GLY A 44 -34.04 2.80 11.44
N VAL A 45 -34.12 4.06 11.90
CA VAL A 45 -33.08 5.10 11.73
C VAL A 45 -31.66 4.58 12.04
N LEU A 46 -31.52 3.74 13.07
CA LEU A 46 -30.24 3.14 13.44
C LEU A 46 -29.64 2.27 12.32
N LEU A 47 -30.45 1.42 11.69
CA LEU A 47 -30.00 0.49 10.65
C LEU A 47 -29.58 1.25 9.39
N THR A 48 -30.31 2.30 9.04
CA THR A 48 -29.96 3.23 7.95
C THR A 48 -28.60 3.88 8.18
N VAL A 49 -28.34 4.40 9.39
CA VAL A 49 -27.05 4.99 9.76
C VAL A 49 -25.93 3.95 9.69
N MET A 50 -26.16 2.73 10.15
CA MET A 50 -25.17 1.65 10.07
C MET A 50 -24.78 1.34 8.63
N TYR A 51 -25.74 1.17 7.72
CA TYR A 51 -25.44 0.92 6.30
C TYR A 51 -24.70 2.09 5.65
N ALA A 52 -25.04 3.34 6.00
CA ALA A 52 -24.34 4.51 5.49
C ALA A 52 -22.87 4.55 5.95
N VAL A 53 -22.61 4.23 7.22
CA VAL A 53 -21.25 4.12 7.77
C VAL A 53 -20.49 2.98 7.08
N MET A 54 -21.10 1.81 6.90
CA MET A 54 -20.46 0.69 6.23
C MET A 54 -20.09 1.00 4.77
N ALA A 55 -20.98 1.69 4.04
CA ALA A 55 -20.72 2.14 2.69
C ALA A 55 -19.52 3.13 2.64
N ALA A 56 -19.49 4.09 3.56
CA ALA A 56 -18.40 5.07 3.66
C ALA A 56 -17.06 4.41 4.01
N VAL A 57 -17.05 3.48 4.98
CA VAL A 57 -15.86 2.73 5.39
C VAL A 57 -15.33 1.90 4.22
N ALA A 58 -16.20 1.19 3.49
CA ALA A 58 -15.78 0.37 2.36
C ALA A 58 -15.14 1.21 1.26
N LEU A 59 -15.76 2.33 0.86
CA LEU A 59 -15.15 3.25 -0.11
C LEU A 59 -13.83 3.81 0.38
N PHE A 60 -13.78 4.27 1.64
CA PHE A 60 -12.59 4.85 2.22
C PHE A 60 -11.42 3.85 2.22
N VAL A 61 -11.61 2.66 2.78
CA VAL A 61 -10.57 1.63 2.88
C VAL A 61 -10.08 1.22 1.50
N THR A 62 -11.01 0.95 0.56
CA THR A 62 -10.66 0.52 -0.79
C THR A 62 -9.87 1.58 -1.56
N VAL A 63 -10.35 2.83 -1.57
CA VAL A 63 -9.67 3.93 -2.29
C VAL A 63 -8.34 4.26 -1.62
N PHE A 64 -8.34 4.36 -0.30
CA PHE A 64 -7.13 4.65 0.48
C PHE A 64 -6.05 3.60 0.22
N TRP A 65 -6.39 2.30 0.27
CA TRP A 65 -5.43 1.22 0.07
C TRP A 65 -4.80 1.25 -1.34
N VAL A 66 -5.62 1.43 -2.39
CA VAL A 66 -5.11 1.51 -3.77
C VAL A 66 -4.22 2.73 -3.95
N TYR A 67 -4.65 3.87 -3.43
CA TYR A 67 -3.91 5.13 -3.52
C TYR A 67 -2.58 5.10 -2.75
N ASP A 68 -2.61 4.59 -1.53
CA ASP A 68 -1.45 4.41 -0.66
C ASP A 68 -0.41 3.50 -1.30
N SER A 69 -0.85 2.37 -1.88
CA SER A 69 0.01 1.43 -2.58
C SER A 69 0.59 2.03 -3.86
N TYR A 70 -0.20 2.76 -4.65
CA TYR A 70 0.25 3.42 -5.87
C TYR A 70 1.37 4.46 -5.63
N ARG A 71 1.38 5.08 -4.44
CA ARG A 71 2.36 6.11 -4.08
C ARG A 71 3.67 5.57 -3.51
N THR A 72 3.82 4.26 -3.41
CA THR A 72 5.06 3.65 -2.92
C THR A 72 6.05 3.49 -4.07
N LYS A 73 7.28 3.95 -3.85
CA LYS A 73 8.41 3.76 -4.76
C LYS A 73 9.54 3.07 -4.02
N VAL A 74 10.07 2.00 -4.60
CA VAL A 74 11.24 1.29 -4.11
C VAL A 74 12.23 1.26 -5.25
N THR A 75 13.37 1.92 -5.09
CA THR A 75 14.43 2.01 -6.09
C THR A 75 15.74 1.50 -5.50
N ASP A 76 16.82 1.43 -6.29
CA ASP A 76 18.14 1.07 -5.75
C ASP A 76 18.72 2.14 -4.80
N SER A 77 18.22 3.38 -4.83
CA SER A 77 18.78 4.50 -4.07
C SER A 77 17.94 4.93 -2.87
N TYR A 78 16.62 4.76 -2.96
CA TYR A 78 15.69 5.16 -1.90
C TYR A 78 14.39 4.35 -1.91
N VAL A 79 13.70 4.40 -0.77
CA VAL A 79 12.28 4.08 -0.63
C VAL A 79 11.50 5.37 -0.37
N ALA A 80 10.38 5.57 -1.06
CA ALA A 80 9.51 6.72 -0.85
C ALA A 80 8.04 6.30 -0.79
N LYS A 81 7.27 7.01 0.02
CA LYS A 81 5.82 6.82 0.11
C LYS A 81 5.14 8.11 0.55
N GLY A 82 4.28 8.65 -0.31
CA GLY A 82 3.68 9.96 -0.07
C GLY A 82 4.75 11.06 -0.02
N SER A 83 4.87 11.75 1.11
CA SER A 83 5.91 12.76 1.36
C SER A 83 7.19 12.19 1.99
N ALA A 84 7.15 10.97 2.52
CA ALA A 84 8.31 10.35 3.14
C ALA A 84 9.26 9.83 2.06
N LEU A 85 10.56 10.12 2.21
CA LEU A 85 11.64 9.62 1.37
C LEU A 85 12.80 9.22 2.27
N ILE A 86 13.22 7.97 2.18
CA ILE A 86 14.33 7.42 2.95
C ILE A 86 15.35 6.86 1.96
N HIS A 87 16.54 7.46 1.91
CA HIS A 87 17.66 6.85 1.20
C HIS A 87 18.13 5.61 1.96
N TRP A 88 18.57 4.57 1.24
CA TRP A 88 18.94 3.30 1.91
C TRP A 88 20.04 3.47 2.95
N GLN A 89 20.99 4.37 2.70
CA GLN A 89 22.07 4.72 3.63
C GLN A 89 21.58 5.36 4.94
N ASP A 90 20.40 5.98 4.94
CA ASP A 90 19.81 6.67 6.11
C ASP A 90 18.86 5.76 6.92
N VAL A 91 18.76 4.49 6.55
CA VAL A 91 17.88 3.51 7.21
C VAL A 91 18.46 3.17 8.59
N THR A 92 17.70 3.47 9.64
CA THR A 92 18.05 3.19 11.03
C THR A 92 17.43 1.89 11.54
N GLU A 93 16.25 1.54 11.05
CA GLU A 93 15.51 0.36 11.47
C GLU A 93 14.72 -0.25 10.31
N MET A 94 14.73 -1.58 10.24
CA MET A 94 13.96 -2.35 9.28
C MET A 94 13.26 -3.52 10.01
N LYS A 95 11.93 -3.50 10.01
CA LYS A 95 11.07 -4.46 10.71
C LYS A 95 10.21 -5.23 9.70
N PRO A 96 10.67 -6.40 9.24
CA PRO A 96 9.87 -7.24 8.35
C PRO A 96 8.75 -7.94 9.12
N SER A 97 7.67 -8.22 8.41
CA SER A 97 6.54 -9.06 8.80
C SER A 97 6.16 -9.93 7.60
N GLU A 98 5.27 -10.89 7.80
CA GLU A 98 4.78 -11.76 6.71
C GLU A 98 4.15 -10.97 5.56
N PHE A 99 3.51 -9.83 5.84
CA PHE A 99 2.73 -9.06 4.85
C PHE A 99 3.35 -7.73 4.43
N SER A 100 4.31 -7.24 5.20
CA SER A 100 4.86 -5.89 5.02
C SER A 100 6.25 -5.74 5.61
N VAL A 101 6.91 -4.63 5.28
CA VAL A 101 8.08 -4.16 6.02
C VAL A 101 7.94 -2.70 6.39
N VAL A 102 8.34 -2.39 7.62
CA VAL A 102 8.48 -1.02 8.11
C VAL A 102 9.94 -0.63 8.01
N ILE A 103 10.23 0.41 7.24
CA ILE A 103 11.55 1.00 7.05
C ILE A 103 11.54 2.38 7.70
N LYS A 104 12.49 2.66 8.59
CA LYS A 104 12.58 3.94 9.29
C LYS A 104 13.92 4.61 9.08
N SER A 105 13.91 5.94 9.10
CA SER A 105 15.08 6.80 9.25
C SER A 105 14.98 7.55 10.58
N ALA A 106 15.84 8.54 10.79
CA ALA A 106 15.76 9.43 11.94
C ALA A 106 14.44 10.24 12.00
N THR A 107 13.85 10.57 10.84
CA THR A 107 12.69 11.47 10.73
C THR A 107 11.46 10.83 10.12
N ASP A 108 11.63 9.76 9.35
CA ASP A 108 10.57 9.21 8.50
C ASP A 108 10.36 7.72 8.73
N SER A 109 9.15 7.26 8.39
CA SER A 109 8.78 5.85 8.42
C SER A 109 7.96 5.52 7.18
N VAL A 110 8.38 4.50 6.44
CA VAL A 110 7.69 3.99 5.25
C VAL A 110 7.29 2.53 5.49
N VAL A 111 6.03 2.22 5.18
CA VAL A 111 5.51 0.85 5.21
C VAL A 111 5.25 0.37 3.79
N ILE A 112 5.90 -0.72 3.40
CA ILE A 112 5.70 -1.39 2.11
C ILE A 112 4.82 -2.62 2.34
N ASN A 113 3.63 -2.66 1.73
CA ASN A 113 2.72 -3.81 1.77
C ASN A 113 2.95 -4.72 0.57
N TYR A 114 3.71 -5.82 0.73
CA TYR A 114 4.23 -6.59 -0.41
C TYR A 114 3.14 -7.13 -1.35
N TYR A 115 2.02 -7.56 -0.79
CA TYR A 115 0.91 -8.15 -1.55
C TYR A 115 0.11 -7.14 -2.39
N ALA A 116 0.39 -5.84 -2.27
CA ALA A 116 -0.20 -4.85 -3.17
C ALA A 116 0.45 -4.84 -4.58
N TYR A 117 1.62 -5.46 -4.72
CA TYR A 117 2.47 -5.34 -5.91
C TYR A 117 2.46 -6.60 -6.78
N ALA A 118 2.83 -6.43 -8.04
CA ALA A 118 2.74 -7.46 -9.07
C ALA A 118 3.66 -8.66 -8.80
N ASN A 119 4.81 -8.43 -8.16
CA ASN A 119 5.77 -9.48 -7.80
C ASN A 119 6.24 -9.32 -6.34
N PRO A 120 5.44 -9.78 -5.36
CA PRO A 120 5.73 -9.62 -3.94
C PRO A 120 7.06 -10.26 -3.53
N GLU A 121 7.35 -11.48 -4.02
CA GLU A 121 8.56 -12.23 -3.67
C GLU A 121 9.83 -11.51 -4.14
N SER A 122 9.84 -11.00 -5.37
CA SER A 122 10.97 -10.23 -5.89
C SER A 122 11.14 -8.91 -5.15
N LEU A 123 10.04 -8.26 -4.75
CA LEU A 123 10.10 -7.03 -3.96
C LEU A 123 10.66 -7.28 -2.56
N ILE A 124 10.25 -8.37 -1.88
CA ILE A 124 10.79 -8.80 -0.59
C ILE A 124 12.30 -9.00 -0.71
N ALA A 125 12.73 -9.85 -1.64
CA ALA A 125 14.15 -10.15 -1.85
C ALA A 125 14.98 -8.89 -2.14
N LYS A 126 14.43 -7.96 -2.94
CA LYS A 126 15.11 -6.72 -3.30
C LYS A 126 15.23 -5.76 -2.11
N VAL A 127 14.17 -5.63 -1.32
CA VAL A 127 14.17 -4.78 -0.13
C VAL A 127 15.12 -5.33 0.94
N GLU A 128 15.18 -6.65 1.13
CA GLU A 128 16.17 -7.31 1.99
C GLU A 128 17.61 -7.12 1.50
N GLU A 129 17.85 -7.26 0.19
CA GLU A 129 19.17 -7.03 -0.41
C GLU A 129 19.66 -5.60 -0.14
N LEU A 130 18.80 -4.60 -0.38
CA LEU A 130 19.10 -3.19 -0.23
C LEU A 130 19.30 -2.81 1.25
N GLY A 131 18.42 -3.29 2.13
CA GLY A 131 18.55 -3.08 3.58
C GLY A 131 19.82 -3.71 4.18
N ARG A 132 20.25 -4.88 3.67
CA ARG A 132 21.52 -5.48 4.11
C ARG A 132 22.73 -4.67 3.63
N LYS A 133 22.71 -4.16 2.39
CA LYS A 133 23.83 -3.36 1.85
C LYS A 133 24.03 -2.05 2.61
N SER A 134 22.95 -1.41 3.06
CA SER A 134 23.05 -0.17 3.82
C SER A 134 23.64 -0.38 5.21
N GLN A 135 23.30 -1.48 5.89
CA GLN A 135 23.83 -1.79 7.21
C GLN A 135 25.31 -2.20 7.23
N VAL A 136 25.84 -2.70 6.12
CA VAL A 136 27.26 -3.08 5.98
C VAL A 136 28.16 -1.88 5.63
N SER A 137 27.56 -0.78 5.17
CA SER A 137 28.28 0.43 4.74
C SER A 137 28.29 1.54 5.80
N ALA A 138 27.63 1.32 6.94
CA ALA A 138 27.58 2.21 8.10
C ALA A 138 28.62 1.81 9.15
#